data_AF-A0A957TKU6-F1
#
_entry.id   AF-A0A957TKU6-F1
#
_cell.length_a   1.000
_cell.length_b   1.000
_cell.length_c   1.000
_cell.angle_alpha   90.00
_cell.angle_beta   90.00
_cell.angle_gamma   90.00
#
_symmetry.space_group_name_H-M   'P 1'
#
loop_
_entity.id
_entity.type
_entity.pdbx_description
1 polymer ?
#
loop_
_entity_poly.entity_id
_entity_poly.type
_entity_poly.pdbx_seq_one_letter_code
_entity_poly.pdbx_strand_id
1 'polypeptide(L)'
;MRINHRAVHRVMVWGMLGALLSGLWLALPAPLSAQESWQASYWNNATLTGEPTVTRQELRIDYNWGLSSPDPRIADDTFSARWTRTEQLAEGTYRFTATVDDGIRLWLNGVRILEDWQVGA
;
A
#
# COMPACT_ATOMS: atom_id res chain seq x y z
N MET A 1 0.62 -27.47 -7.83
CA MET A 1 -0.76 -27.33 -8.35
C MET A 1 -0.66 -26.98 -9.82
N ARG A 2 -1.15 -27.83 -10.73
CA ARG A 2 -1.17 -27.53 -12.17
C ARG A 2 -2.47 -26.80 -12.49
N ILE A 3 -2.38 -25.51 -12.73
CA ILE A 3 -3.43 -24.75 -13.40
C ILE A 3 -2.74 -23.78 -14.36
N ASN A 4 -3.05 -23.97 -15.63
CA ASN A 4 -2.62 -23.18 -16.77
C ASN A 4 -3.39 -21.85 -16.78
N HIS A 5 -2.69 -20.75 -17.05
CA HIS A 5 -3.31 -19.62 -17.72
C HIS A 5 -2.53 -19.29 -19.00
N ARG A 6 -3.28 -19.32 -20.11
CA ARG A 6 -2.84 -18.95 -21.45
C ARG A 6 -2.53 -17.46 -21.47
N ALA A 7 -1.38 -17.10 -22.01
CA ALA A 7 -1.08 -15.74 -22.41
C ALA A 7 -2.18 -15.25 -23.36
N VAL A 8 -2.88 -14.19 -22.99
CA VAL A 8 -3.73 -13.45 -23.91
C VAL A 8 -2.92 -12.25 -24.42
N HIS A 9 -2.00 -12.51 -25.35
CA HIS A 9 -1.54 -11.47 -26.26
C HIS A 9 -2.43 -11.53 -27.50
N ARG A 10 -3.43 -10.66 -27.58
CA ARG A 10 -4.17 -10.40 -28.83
C ARG A 10 -4.45 -8.91 -28.94
N VAL A 11 -3.48 -8.16 -29.46
CA VAL A 11 -3.80 -7.05 -30.35
C VAL A 11 -3.46 -7.54 -31.75
N MET A 12 -4.46 -8.14 -32.40
CA MET A 12 -4.41 -8.55 -33.79
C MET A 12 -5.13 -7.45 -34.57
N VAL A 13 -4.39 -6.56 -35.22
CA VAL A 13 -4.96 -5.61 -36.18
C VAL A 13 -4.83 -6.24 -37.56
N TRP A 14 -5.95 -6.69 -38.14
CA TRP A 14 -6.04 -7.00 -39.56
C TRP A 14 -6.35 -5.70 -40.33
N GLY A 15 -5.68 -5.48 -41.47
CA GLY A 15 -6.00 -4.40 -42.43
C GLY A 15 -7.42 -4.56 -43.00
N MET A 16 -8.01 -3.63 -43.75
CA MET A 16 -7.51 -2.46 -44.47
C MET A 16 -8.76 -1.67 -44.97
N LEU A 17 -8.54 -0.39 -45.35
CA LEU A 17 -9.31 0.40 -46.33
C LEU A 17 -10.75 0.84 -45.99
N GLY A 18 -10.90 2.16 -45.77
CA GLY A 18 -12.11 2.89 -46.17
C GLY A 18 -12.58 3.95 -45.19
N ALA A 19 -12.53 5.21 -45.63
CA ALA A 19 -13.27 6.37 -45.13
C ALA A 19 -12.77 7.08 -43.87
N LEU A 20 -12.14 8.23 -44.13
CA LEU A 20 -12.16 9.48 -43.36
C LEU A 20 -13.31 9.58 -42.35
N LEU A 21 -12.99 9.60 -41.07
CA LEU A 21 -13.69 10.38 -40.05
C LEU A 21 -12.75 10.59 -38.87
N SER A 22 -12.40 11.87 -38.68
CA SER A 22 -11.86 12.50 -37.49
C SER A 22 -12.01 11.70 -36.19
N GLY A 23 -10.90 11.13 -35.74
CA GLY A 23 -10.72 10.66 -34.37
C GLY A 23 -9.49 11.33 -33.82
N LEU A 24 -9.66 12.53 -33.25
CA LEU A 24 -8.65 13.11 -32.38
C LEU A 24 -8.53 12.16 -31.18
N TRP A 25 -7.56 11.25 -31.22
CA TRP A 25 -7.17 10.49 -30.05
C TRP A 25 -6.60 11.51 -29.06
N LEU A 26 -7.45 12.07 -28.21
CA LEU A 26 -7.01 12.64 -26.95
C LEU A 26 -6.40 11.46 -26.18
N ALA A 27 -5.08 11.31 -26.32
CA ALA A 27 -4.30 10.65 -25.30
C ALA A 27 -4.55 11.48 -24.05
N LEU A 28 -5.52 11.07 -23.23
CA LEU A 28 -5.56 11.52 -21.85
C LEU A 28 -4.14 11.27 -21.34
N PRO A 29 -3.43 12.27 -20.79
CA PRO A 29 -2.23 11.96 -20.05
C PRO A 29 -2.66 10.87 -19.08
N ALA A 30 -1.97 9.72 -19.11
CA ALA A 30 -2.16 8.72 -18.07
C ALA A 30 -2.17 9.48 -16.75
N PRO A 31 -3.14 9.26 -15.85
CA PRO A 31 -3.20 10.00 -14.60
C PRO A 31 -1.79 9.96 -14.04
N LEU A 32 -1.22 11.15 -13.84
CA LEU A 32 0.14 11.36 -13.35
C LEU A 32 0.29 10.36 -12.20
N SER A 33 1.14 9.34 -12.35
CA SER A 33 1.16 8.18 -11.45
C SER A 33 1.00 8.71 -10.04
N ALA A 34 -0.17 8.46 -9.42
CA ALA A 34 -0.42 8.92 -8.08
C ALA A 34 0.75 8.38 -7.29
N GLN A 35 1.63 9.26 -6.80
CA GLN A 35 2.84 8.81 -6.13
C GLN A 35 2.38 7.83 -5.06
N GLU A 36 2.76 6.56 -5.21
CA GLU A 36 2.10 5.46 -4.52
C GLU A 36 2.30 5.63 -3.02
N SER A 37 1.28 6.19 -2.37
CA SER A 37 1.32 6.59 -0.98
C SER A 37 0.63 5.54 -0.14
N TRP A 38 1.11 5.43 1.09
CA TRP A 38 0.51 4.66 2.15
C TRP A 38 -0.58 5.48 2.79
N GLN A 39 -1.77 4.89 2.90
CA GLN A 39 -2.77 5.40 3.81
C GLN A 39 -2.33 5.04 5.24
N ALA A 40 -1.85 6.03 5.98
CA ALA A 40 -1.47 5.92 7.38
C ALA A 40 -2.64 6.31 8.28
N SER A 41 -2.86 5.54 9.35
CA SER A 41 -3.80 5.83 10.43
C SER A 41 -3.11 5.61 11.77
N TYR A 42 -3.38 6.49 12.75
CA TYR A 42 -2.78 6.49 14.08
C TYR A 42 -3.83 6.57 15.18
N TRP A 43 -3.63 5.83 16.27
CA TRP A 43 -4.53 5.76 17.42
C TRP A 43 -3.79 6.07 18.72
N ASN A 44 -4.48 6.71 19.69
CA ASN A 44 -4.01 6.87 21.08
C ASN A 44 -4.30 5.63 21.95
N ASN A 45 -4.00 4.45 21.40
CA ASN A 45 -4.00 3.18 22.11
C ASN A 45 -3.13 2.18 21.34
N ALA A 46 -2.63 1.15 22.02
CA ALA A 46 -1.77 0.13 21.45
C ALA A 46 -2.53 -1.01 20.73
N THR A 47 -3.82 -0.84 20.40
CA THR A 47 -4.66 -1.97 19.94
C THR A 47 -5.40 -1.71 18.63
N LEU A 48 -5.18 -0.55 18.00
CA LEU A 48 -5.88 -0.12 16.78
C LEU A 48 -7.42 -0.14 16.93
N THR A 49 -7.92 0.15 18.14
CA THR A 49 -9.36 0.14 18.44
C THR A 49 -9.97 1.52 18.36
N GLY A 50 -11.22 1.60 17.90
CA GLY A 50 -11.95 2.85 17.73
C GLY A 50 -11.53 3.61 16.47
N GLU A 51 -12.00 4.86 16.36
CA GLU A 51 -11.64 5.74 15.26
C GLU A 51 -10.18 6.22 15.39
N PRO A 52 -9.41 6.29 14.30
CA PRO A 52 -8.06 6.83 14.33
C PRO A 52 -8.08 8.32 14.65
N THR A 53 -7.19 8.77 15.54
CA THR A 53 -7.00 10.19 15.88
C THR A 53 -6.45 10.98 14.69
N VAL A 54 -5.56 10.35 13.90
CA VAL A 54 -4.92 10.97 12.72
C VAL A 54 -4.95 9.99 11.56
N THR A 55 -5.31 10.48 10.38
CA THR A 55 -5.25 9.72 9.11
C THR A 55 -4.65 10.62 8.04
N ARG A 56 -3.63 10.14 7.30
CA ARG A 56 -2.93 10.92 6.27
C ARG A 56 -2.24 10.03 5.23
N GLN A 57 -1.86 10.60 4.09
CA GLN A 57 -1.07 9.92 3.07
C GLN A 57 0.42 10.11 3.35
N GLU A 58 1.20 9.04 3.22
CA GLU A 58 2.64 9.05 3.45
C GLU A 58 3.41 8.36 2.32
N LEU A 59 4.56 8.90 1.94
CA LEU A 59 5.34 8.38 0.82
C LEU A 59 6.19 7.16 1.20
N ARG A 60 6.44 6.94 2.49
CA ARG A 60 7.31 5.89 3.01
C ARG A 60 6.91 5.48 4.42
N ILE A 61 7.31 4.27 4.80
CA ILE A 61 7.27 3.77 6.18
C ILE A 61 8.73 3.65 6.63
N ASP A 62 9.25 4.72 7.23
CA ASP A 62 10.65 4.85 7.63
C ASP A 62 10.75 5.90 8.74
N TYR A 63 10.57 5.46 9.99
CA TYR A 63 10.39 6.34 11.14
C TYR A 63 11.28 5.93 12.31
N ASN A 64 11.82 6.93 12.98
CA ASN A 64 12.41 6.83 14.31
C ASN A 64 11.87 8.00 15.13
N TRP A 65 10.85 7.75 15.96
CA TRP A 65 10.23 8.78 16.78
C TRP A 65 10.95 9.01 18.12
N GLY A 66 11.85 8.09 18.52
CA GLY A 66 12.49 8.13 19.83
C GLY A 66 11.43 8.13 20.94
N LEU A 67 11.44 9.18 21.77
CA LEU A 67 10.48 9.38 22.87
C LEU A 67 9.30 10.31 22.48
N SER A 68 9.04 10.47 21.19
CA SER A 68 8.03 11.39 20.65
C SER A 68 6.97 10.62 19.85
N SER A 69 6.02 11.36 19.28
CA SER A 69 4.88 10.85 18.55
C SER A 69 4.89 11.26 17.06
N PRO A 70 4.14 10.55 16.20
CA PRO A 70 4.02 10.87 14.77
C PRO A 70 3.24 12.16 14.46
N ASP A 71 2.55 12.73 15.45
CA ASP A 71 1.74 13.95 15.35
C ASP A 71 1.47 14.49 16.77
N PRO A 72 1.43 15.82 17.00
CA PRO A 72 1.15 16.41 18.32
C PRO A 72 -0.19 16.01 18.96
N ARG A 73 -1.12 15.42 18.20
CA ARG A 73 -2.39 14.88 18.70
C ARG A 73 -2.28 13.44 19.19
N ILE A 74 -1.14 12.80 18.97
CA ILE A 74 -0.86 11.43 19.39
C ILE A 74 -0.03 11.48 20.67
N ALA A 75 -0.36 10.62 21.64
CA ALA A 75 0.41 10.47 22.87
C ALA A 75 1.75 9.78 22.56
N ASP A 76 2.80 10.17 23.26
CA ASP A 76 4.18 9.74 22.93
C ASP A 76 4.44 8.25 23.19
N ASP A 77 3.78 7.64 24.19
CA ASP A 77 4.12 6.28 24.65
C ASP A 77 3.11 5.22 24.18
N THR A 78 1.81 5.50 24.30
CA THR A 78 0.76 4.49 24.04
C THR A 78 0.00 4.81 22.77
N PHE A 79 0.63 4.55 21.63
CA PHE A 79 -0.01 4.68 20.32
C PHE A 79 0.13 3.43 19.46
N SER A 80 -0.66 3.36 18.40
CA SER A 80 -0.48 2.36 17.35
C SER A 80 -0.70 3.00 15.99
N ALA A 81 -0.14 2.38 14.96
CA ALA A 81 -0.21 2.85 13.59
C ALA A 81 -0.57 1.71 12.62
N ARG A 82 -1.24 2.06 11.52
CA ARG A 82 -1.55 1.17 10.42
C ARG A 82 -1.27 1.88 9.11
N TRP A 83 -0.46 1.25 8.27
CA TRP A 83 -0.27 1.65 6.89
C TRP A 83 -0.91 0.62 5.97
N THR A 84 -1.71 1.09 5.01
CA THR A 84 -2.30 0.25 3.97
C THR A 84 -2.02 0.82 2.60
N ARG A 85 -1.67 -0.06 1.66
CA ARG A 85 -1.68 0.24 0.24
C ARG A 85 -2.01 -1.03 -0.54
N THR A 86 -2.41 -0.83 -1.79
CA THR A 86 -2.51 -1.90 -2.78
C THR A 86 -1.37 -1.71 -3.76
N GLU A 87 -0.62 -2.77 -4.01
CA GLU A 87 0.53 -2.76 -4.91
C GLU A 87 0.51 -4.00 -5.79
N GLN A 88 0.87 -3.84 -7.06
CA GLN A 88 1.03 -4.96 -7.97
C GLN A 88 2.49 -5.42 -7.94
N LEU A 89 2.73 -6.55 -7.28
CA LEU A 89 4.03 -7.19 -7.27
C LEU A 89 4.18 -8.08 -8.51
N ALA A 90 5.33 -8.02 -9.17
CA ALA A 90 5.70 -8.97 -10.21
C ALA A 90 5.78 -10.40 -9.64
N GLU A 91 5.78 -11.41 -10.50
CA GLU A 91 5.99 -12.78 -10.04
C GLU A 91 7.40 -12.94 -9.46
N GLY A 92 7.50 -13.52 -8.27
CA GLY A 92 8.76 -13.71 -7.59
C GLY A 92 8.62 -14.16 -6.14
N THR A 93 9.76 -14.48 -5.54
CA THR A 93 9.84 -14.70 -4.08
C THR A 93 10.23 -13.39 -3.41
N TYR A 94 9.42 -12.97 -2.45
CA TYR A 94 9.63 -11.73 -1.71
C TYR A 94 10.03 -12.03 -0.26
N ARG A 95 10.94 -11.21 0.26
CA ARG A 95 11.26 -11.16 1.69
C ARG A 95 10.81 -9.81 2.22
N PHE A 96 9.89 -9.83 3.17
CA PHE A 96 9.53 -8.66 3.95
C PHE A 96 10.39 -8.64 5.21
N THR A 97 10.91 -7.46 5.53
CA THR A 97 11.73 -7.21 6.72
C THR A 97 11.19 -5.98 7.43
N ALA A 98 11.21 -6.02 8.75
CA ALA A 98 10.81 -4.89 9.56
C ALA A 98 11.74 -4.79 10.76
N THR A 99 12.05 -3.56 11.14
CA THR A 99 12.70 -3.21 12.39
C THR A 99 11.69 -2.37 13.15
N VAL A 100 11.27 -2.83 14.32
CA VAL A 100 10.25 -2.16 15.12
C VAL A 100 10.61 -2.21 16.59
N ASP A 101 10.04 -1.25 17.30
CA ASP A 101 9.98 -1.16 18.74
C ASP A 101 8.62 -0.50 19.03
N ASP A 102 7.61 -1.16 19.60
CA ASP A 102 7.65 -2.49 20.24
C ASP A 102 7.25 -3.66 19.31
N GLY A 103 6.14 -3.52 18.58
CA GLY A 103 5.46 -4.65 17.95
C GLY A 103 5.02 -4.40 16.51
N ILE A 104 4.90 -5.48 15.73
CA ILE A 104 4.46 -5.42 14.34
C ILE A 104 3.59 -6.61 13.93
N ARG A 105 2.66 -6.33 13.02
CA ARG A 105 1.94 -7.34 12.26
C ARG A 105 1.88 -6.94 10.80
N LEU A 106 2.12 -7.91 9.90
CA LEU A 106 2.07 -7.71 8.46
C LEU A 106 1.07 -8.67 7.81
N TRP A 107 0.26 -8.12 6.91
CA TRP A 107 -0.67 -8.88 6.08
C TRP A 107 -0.35 -8.65 4.61
N LEU A 108 -0.49 -9.71 3.82
CA LEU A 108 -0.45 -9.67 2.36
C LEU A 108 -1.72 -10.34 1.84
N ASN A 109 -2.52 -9.61 1.07
CA ASN A 109 -3.80 -10.11 0.51
C ASN A 109 -4.73 -10.73 1.58
N GLY A 110 -4.80 -10.11 2.76
CA GLY A 110 -5.61 -10.59 3.89
C GLY A 110 -4.99 -11.74 4.69
N VAL A 111 -3.90 -12.34 4.20
CA VAL A 111 -3.16 -13.37 4.93
C VAL A 111 -2.11 -12.72 5.81
N ARG A 112 -2.11 -13.05 7.10
CA ARG A 112 -1.08 -12.60 8.02
C ARG A 112 0.22 -13.37 7.77
N ILE A 113 1.29 -12.65 7.44
CA ILE A 113 2.60 -13.23 7.10
C ILE A 113 3.69 -12.93 8.13
N LEU A 114 3.45 -11.96 9.03
CA LEU A 114 4.30 -11.67 10.19
C LEU A 114 3.38 -11.33 11.37
N GLU A 115 3.66 -11.95 12.52
CA GLU A 115 3.03 -11.66 13.81
C GLU A 115 4.11 -11.58 14.87
N ASP A 116 4.40 -10.38 15.34
CA ASP A 116 5.21 -10.13 16.53
C ASP A 116 4.64 -8.89 17.24
N TRP A 117 3.36 -8.99 17.63
CA TRP A 117 2.68 -7.88 18.29
C TRP A 117 3.01 -7.87 19.77
N GLN A 118 3.70 -6.81 20.20
CA GLN A 118 4.04 -6.53 21.57
C GLN A 118 3.50 -5.15 21.93
N VAL A 119 3.06 -5.01 23.18
CA VAL A 119 2.73 -3.71 23.76
C VAL A 119 3.89 -3.38 24.67
N GLY A 120 4.57 -2.27 24.41
CA GLY A 120 5.64 -1.77 25.27
C GLY A 120 5.20 -1.65 26.72
N ALA A 121 6.14 -1.89 27.63
CA ALA A 121 5.94 -1.84 29.08
C ALA A 121 6.19 -0.43 29.63
#